data_AF-A0A519ZGT4-F1
#
_entry.id   AF-A0A519ZGT4-F1
#
_cell.length_a   1.000
_cell.length_b   1.000
_cell.length_c   1.000
_cell.angle_alpha   90.00
_cell.angle_beta   90.00
_cell.angle_gamma   90.00
#
_symmetry.space_group_name_H-M   'P 1'
#
loop_
_entity.id
_entity.type
_entity.pdbx_description
1 polymer ?
#
loop_
_entity_poly.entity_id
_entity_poly.type
_entity_poly.pdbx_seq_one_letter_code
_entity_poly.pdbx_strand_id
1 'polypeptide(L)'
;MRDLSERLGTIDAEKLSLSERWGRAIEANTARSWVLFFSNDPQIKERLKAEMQDVVKLQTERLKRMQAIAHSPADQQLLADISRQRDAYQALRKDLLKRKEAGDDVTAEVMAKLFPASQAYMDVVEKLVIEQRESMARTQVEAEQAALSATIALSVGGALALLLAGLFAWRVTRSVVDPIDQAKSIASAIAAGDLTQAIHVHGQDEAAELLSSLKTMQQSLQDMVGQVRSSTDSIGTASAEIATGNMDLSARTEQTASNLQQAAASTEQLTGNVRQSADSARQANQLASSAAEVAERGGQVVSQVVATMSEINTSSKKIADIIGVIDGIAFQTNILALNAAVEAARAG
;
A
#
# COMPACT_ATOMS: atom_id res chain seq x y z
N MET A 1 -16.67 39.29 34.74
CA MET A 1 -15.29 39.82 34.66
C MET A 1 -15.26 41.28 34.21
N ARG A 2 -15.79 41.65 33.03
CA ARG A 2 -15.81 43.06 32.57
C ARG A 2 -16.60 44.00 33.49
N ASP A 3 -17.80 43.59 33.94
CA ASP A 3 -18.64 44.35 34.88
C ASP A 3 -17.98 44.52 36.28
N LEU A 4 -17.34 43.48 36.82
CA LEU A 4 -16.61 43.56 38.09
C LEU A 4 -15.39 44.48 38.03
N SER A 5 -14.63 44.42 36.94
CA SER A 5 -13.47 45.31 36.73
C SER A 5 -13.88 46.77 36.56
N GLU A 6 -15.01 47.03 35.91
CA GLU A 6 -15.56 48.38 35.73
C GLU A 6 -16.10 48.95 37.05
N ARG A 7 -16.80 48.12 37.85
CA ARG A 7 -17.30 48.49 39.18
C ARG A 7 -16.18 48.80 40.17
N LEU A 8 -15.18 47.91 40.28
CA LEU A 8 -14.01 48.11 41.15
C LEU A 8 -13.14 49.29 40.71
N GLY A 9 -12.93 49.44 39.40
CA GLY A 9 -11.97 50.40 38.87
C GLY A 9 -12.48 51.82 38.75
N THR A 10 -13.80 52.04 38.70
CA THR A 10 -14.36 53.37 38.38
C THR A 10 -15.44 53.83 39.35
N ILE A 11 -16.47 53.02 39.62
CA ILE A 11 -17.64 53.48 40.39
C ILE A 11 -17.42 53.38 41.90
N ASP A 12 -16.97 52.23 42.42
CA ASP A 12 -16.80 52.04 43.87
C ASP A 12 -15.68 52.94 44.42
N ALA A 13 -14.58 53.07 43.66
CA ALA A 13 -13.50 54.00 43.97
C ALA A 13 -13.96 55.47 43.94
N GLU A 14 -14.80 55.85 42.98
CA GLU A 14 -15.38 57.20 42.93
C GLU A 14 -16.30 57.46 44.13
N LYS A 15 -17.18 56.53 44.48
CA LYS A 15 -18.07 56.65 45.65
C LYS A 15 -17.31 56.79 46.96
N LEU A 16 -16.29 55.96 47.17
CA LEU A 16 -15.44 56.04 48.37
C LEU A 16 -14.72 57.40 48.43
N SER A 17 -14.12 57.82 47.32
CA SER A 17 -13.43 59.12 47.22
C SER A 17 -14.36 60.31 47.48
N LEU A 18 -15.60 60.27 46.96
CA LEU A 18 -16.60 61.31 47.19
C LEU A 18 -17.03 61.33 48.66
N SER A 19 -17.29 60.17 49.26
CA SER A 19 -17.71 60.03 50.66
C SER A 19 -16.63 60.52 51.62
N GLU A 20 -15.37 60.16 51.41
CA GLU A 20 -14.26 60.62 52.25
C GLU A 20 -13.99 62.12 52.11
N ARG A 21 -14.06 62.65 50.87
CA ARG A 21 -13.96 64.10 50.63
C ARG A 21 -15.13 64.86 51.24
N TRP A 22 -16.31 64.24 51.31
CA TRP A 22 -17.47 64.79 51.98
C TRP A 22 -17.20 64.89 53.48
N GLY A 23 -16.85 63.78 54.14
CA GLY A 23 -16.55 63.73 55.58
C GLY A 23 -15.55 64.80 56.00
N ARG A 24 -14.36 64.83 55.36
CA ARG A 24 -13.30 65.83 55.65
C ARG A 24 -13.79 67.28 55.51
N ALA A 25 -14.65 67.54 54.53
CA ALA A 25 -15.12 68.87 54.26
C ALA A 25 -16.28 69.29 55.20
N ILE A 26 -17.06 68.36 55.75
CA ILE A 26 -18.01 68.68 56.83
C ILE A 26 -17.26 68.99 58.11
N GLU A 27 -16.30 68.13 58.49
CA GLU A 27 -15.48 68.33 59.69
C GLU A 27 -14.83 69.72 59.69
N ALA A 28 -14.19 70.08 58.58
CA ALA A 28 -13.63 71.42 58.40
C ALA A 28 -14.69 72.53 58.47
N ASN A 29 -15.90 72.33 57.93
CA ASN A 29 -16.96 73.34 57.95
C ASN A 29 -17.61 73.48 59.33
N THR A 30 -17.66 72.41 60.12
CA THR A 30 -18.12 72.41 61.51
C THR A 30 -17.15 73.20 62.39
N ALA A 31 -15.84 72.99 62.22
CA ALA A 31 -14.83 73.82 62.87
C ALA A 31 -14.93 75.30 62.48
N ARG A 32 -15.16 75.61 61.19
CA ARG A 32 -15.41 76.99 60.74
C ARG A 32 -16.68 77.60 61.34
N SER A 33 -17.77 76.82 61.46
CA SER A 33 -18.98 77.26 62.15
C SER A 33 -18.68 77.66 63.60
N TRP A 34 -17.84 76.91 64.32
CA TRP A 34 -17.43 77.27 65.68
C TRP A 34 -16.79 78.66 65.71
N VAL A 35 -15.80 78.90 64.84
CA VAL A 35 -15.10 80.20 64.77
C VAL A 35 -16.06 81.32 64.38
N LEU A 36 -17.01 81.08 63.48
CA LEU A 36 -18.03 82.06 63.08
C LEU A 36 -18.94 82.48 64.26
N PHE A 37 -19.32 81.53 65.13
CA PHE A 37 -20.16 81.78 66.30
C PHE A 37 -19.41 82.33 67.52
N PHE A 38 -18.08 82.31 67.58
CA PHE A 38 -17.36 82.78 68.77
C PHE A 38 -16.28 83.85 68.50
N SER A 39 -15.90 84.08 67.24
CA SER A 39 -15.00 85.19 66.88
C SER A 39 -15.72 86.54 66.97
N ASN A 40 -14.96 87.59 67.29
CA ASN A 40 -15.39 88.99 67.25
C ASN A 40 -14.79 89.78 66.07
N ASP A 41 -13.85 89.20 65.33
CA ASP A 41 -13.17 89.85 64.21
C ASP A 41 -14.06 89.83 62.93
N PRO A 42 -14.45 91.01 62.39
CA PRO A 42 -15.28 91.08 61.18
C PRO A 42 -14.61 90.52 59.92
N GLN A 43 -13.29 90.68 59.77
CA GLN A 43 -12.56 90.18 58.59
C GLN A 43 -12.51 88.65 58.58
N ILE A 44 -12.29 88.04 59.75
CA ILE A 44 -12.32 86.58 59.90
C ILE A 44 -13.72 86.04 59.59
N LYS A 45 -14.78 86.68 60.09
CA LYS A 45 -16.17 86.25 59.81
C LYS A 45 -16.50 86.28 58.32
N GLU A 46 -16.12 87.35 57.63
CA GLU A 46 -16.43 87.50 56.20
C GLU A 46 -15.69 86.46 55.35
N ARG A 47 -14.40 86.25 55.61
CA ARG A 47 -13.61 85.20 54.96
C ARG A 47 -14.21 83.81 55.20
N LEU A 48 -14.57 83.50 56.44
CA LEU A 48 -15.17 82.20 56.78
C LEU A 48 -16.52 82.01 56.08
N LYS A 49 -17.38 83.04 56.03
CA LYS A 49 -18.65 82.96 55.29
C LYS A 49 -18.42 82.60 53.82
N ALA A 50 -17.45 83.23 53.16
CA ALA A 50 -17.10 82.91 51.76
C ALA A 50 -16.60 81.46 51.61
N GLU A 51 -15.64 81.02 52.41
CA GLU A 51 -15.12 79.64 52.38
C GLU A 51 -16.22 78.61 52.65
N MET A 52 -17.11 78.87 53.62
CA MET A 52 -18.20 77.98 53.98
C MET A 52 -19.27 77.88 52.88
N GLN A 53 -19.52 78.96 52.13
CA GLN A 53 -20.44 78.96 50.97
C GLN A 53 -19.90 78.06 49.85
N ASP A 54 -18.61 78.15 49.54
CA ASP A 54 -18.00 77.31 48.51
C ASP A 54 -17.99 75.83 48.91
N VAL A 55 -17.74 75.52 50.19
CA VAL A 55 -17.89 74.15 50.70
C VAL A 55 -19.34 73.65 50.52
N VAL A 56 -20.36 74.46 50.80
CA VAL A 56 -21.78 74.07 50.62
C VAL A 56 -22.11 73.79 49.15
N LYS A 57 -21.60 74.60 48.21
CA LYS A 57 -21.76 74.36 46.76
C LYS A 57 -21.14 73.01 46.37
N LEU A 58 -19.88 72.78 46.77
CA LEU A 58 -19.19 71.52 46.49
C LEU A 58 -19.88 70.30 47.12
N GLN A 59 -20.45 70.41 48.32
CA GLN A 59 -21.23 69.30 48.90
C GLN A 59 -22.52 69.03 48.13
N THR A 60 -23.14 70.06 47.58
CA THR A 60 -24.37 69.89 46.79
C THR A 60 -24.07 69.15 45.49
N GLU A 61 -22.97 69.49 44.83
CA GLU A 61 -22.49 68.77 43.64
C GLU A 61 -22.11 67.33 43.96
N ARG A 62 -21.40 67.09 45.07
CA ARG A 62 -21.05 65.74 45.53
C ARG A 62 -22.28 64.91 45.85
N LEU A 63 -23.27 65.45 46.56
CA LEU A 63 -24.53 64.75 46.82
C LEU A 63 -25.20 64.34 45.51
N LYS A 64 -25.29 65.26 44.54
CA LYS A 64 -25.90 64.99 43.24
C LYS A 64 -25.15 63.89 42.49
N ARG A 65 -23.80 63.94 42.49
CA ARG A 65 -22.98 62.91 41.86
C ARG A 65 -23.14 61.56 42.56
N MET A 66 -23.13 61.54 43.89
CA MET A 66 -23.35 60.32 44.66
C MET A 66 -24.73 59.71 44.41
N GLN A 67 -25.79 60.51 44.37
CA GLN A 67 -27.14 60.04 44.02
C GLN A 67 -27.22 59.45 42.62
N ALA A 68 -26.46 59.99 41.66
CA ALA A 68 -26.45 59.49 40.29
C ALA A 68 -25.78 58.12 40.14
N ILE A 69 -24.81 57.80 41.00
CA ILE A 69 -24.01 56.55 40.94
C ILE A 69 -24.39 55.55 42.04
N ALA A 70 -25.24 55.93 43.00
CA ALA A 70 -25.72 55.09 44.08
C ALA A 70 -26.87 54.19 43.61
N HIS A 71 -26.57 52.91 43.43
CA HIS A 71 -27.53 51.89 42.99
C HIS A 71 -27.90 50.89 44.09
N SER A 72 -27.17 50.85 45.20
CA SER A 72 -27.51 49.95 46.31
C SER A 72 -28.61 50.57 47.18
N PRO A 73 -29.54 49.77 47.74
CA PRO A 73 -30.53 50.27 48.69
C PRO A 73 -29.91 50.94 49.92
N ALA A 74 -28.76 50.44 50.38
CA ALA A 74 -28.00 51.00 51.50
C ALA A 74 -27.44 52.39 51.17
N ASP A 75 -26.84 52.57 49.99
CA ASP A 75 -26.32 53.87 49.51
C ASP A 75 -27.47 54.89 49.44
N GLN A 76 -28.60 54.51 48.86
CA GLN A 76 -29.76 55.39 48.70
C GLN A 76 -30.34 55.83 50.04
N GLN A 77 -30.45 54.91 51.00
CA GLN A 77 -30.92 55.22 52.34
C GLN A 77 -29.97 56.17 53.07
N LEU A 78 -28.66 55.88 53.05
CA LEU A 78 -27.65 56.72 53.69
C LEU A 78 -27.58 58.12 53.06
N LEU A 79 -27.71 58.23 51.74
CA LEU A 79 -27.76 59.54 51.06
C LEU A 79 -29.03 60.34 51.40
N ALA A 80 -30.17 59.67 51.59
CA ALA A 80 -31.40 60.32 52.05
C ALA A 80 -31.26 60.84 53.49
N ASP A 81 -30.67 60.04 54.38
CA ASP A 81 -30.40 60.45 55.76
C ASP A 81 -29.37 61.58 55.82
N ILE A 82 -28.34 61.55 54.97
CA ILE A 82 -27.37 62.64 54.79
C ILE A 82 -28.07 63.92 54.34
N SER A 83 -28.97 63.86 53.36
CA SER A 83 -29.72 65.04 52.93
C SER A 83 -30.55 65.62 54.08
N ARG A 84 -31.26 64.77 54.82
CA ARG A 84 -32.08 65.19 55.96
C ARG A 84 -31.25 65.87 57.06
N GLN A 85 -30.14 65.27 57.47
CA GLN A 85 -29.27 65.84 58.51
C GLN A 85 -28.57 67.11 58.03
N ARG A 86 -28.10 67.14 56.78
CA ARG A 86 -27.50 68.31 56.16
C ARG A 86 -28.47 69.49 56.16
N ASP A 87 -29.69 69.27 55.69
CA ASP A 87 -30.68 70.34 55.52
C ASP A 87 -31.12 70.87 56.90
N ALA A 88 -31.31 69.99 57.89
CA ALA A 88 -31.58 70.37 59.27
C ALA A 88 -30.44 71.20 59.89
N TYR A 89 -29.19 70.76 59.74
CA TYR A 89 -28.01 71.49 60.23
C TYR A 89 -27.85 72.86 59.56
N GLN A 90 -28.03 72.94 58.23
CA GLN A 90 -27.92 74.20 57.50
C GLN A 90 -29.02 75.20 57.89
N ALA A 91 -30.27 74.74 58.04
CA ALA A 91 -31.38 75.57 58.47
C ALA A 91 -31.15 76.13 59.87
N LEU A 92 -30.75 75.27 60.83
CA LEU A 92 -30.44 75.67 62.20
C LEU A 92 -29.27 76.66 62.26
N ARG A 93 -28.20 76.39 61.52
CA ARG A 93 -27.03 77.29 61.45
C ARG A 93 -27.42 78.67 60.92
N LYS A 94 -28.22 78.73 59.86
CA LYS A 94 -28.66 79.98 59.23
C LYS A 94 -29.53 80.81 60.18
N ASP A 95 -30.46 80.17 60.89
CA ASP A 95 -31.33 80.84 61.87
C ASP A 95 -30.51 81.44 63.03
N LEU A 96 -29.66 80.63 63.66
CA LEU A 96 -28.82 81.07 64.78
C LEU A 96 -27.85 82.19 64.38
N LEU A 97 -27.29 82.13 63.16
CA LEU A 97 -26.41 83.19 62.67
C LEU A 97 -27.16 84.52 62.48
N LYS A 98 -28.37 84.48 61.91
CA LYS A 98 -29.21 85.67 61.73
C LYS A 98 -29.59 86.31 63.07
N ARG A 99 -29.96 85.49 64.06
CA ARG A 99 -30.28 85.95 65.42
C ARG A 99 -29.07 86.57 66.12
N LYS A 100 -27.90 85.95 65.98
CA LYS A 100 -26.63 86.51 66.47
C LYS A 100 -26.31 87.86 65.85
N GLU A 101 -26.51 88.00 64.53
CA GLU A 101 -26.28 89.27 63.82
C GLU A 101 -27.29 90.37 64.23
N ALA A 102 -28.49 89.98 64.66
CA ALA A 102 -29.50 90.88 65.23
C ALA A 102 -29.22 91.28 66.69
N GLY A 103 -28.21 90.69 67.34
CA GLY A 103 -27.78 91.01 68.70
C GLY A 103 -28.22 90.01 69.78
N ASP A 104 -28.88 88.90 69.42
CA ASP A 104 -29.27 87.87 70.38
C ASP A 104 -28.06 87.07 70.89
N ASP A 105 -28.06 86.68 72.17
CA ASP A 105 -27.15 85.65 72.68
C ASP A 105 -27.67 84.26 72.31
N VAL A 106 -27.02 83.63 71.33
CA VAL A 106 -27.34 82.29 70.84
C VAL A 106 -26.40 81.21 71.37
N THR A 107 -25.50 81.54 72.31
CA THR A 107 -24.41 80.66 72.75
C THR A 107 -24.90 79.31 73.28
N ALA A 108 -25.91 79.33 74.16
CA ALA A 108 -26.48 78.12 74.73
C ALA A 108 -27.17 77.23 73.66
N GLU A 109 -27.81 77.83 72.66
CA GLU A 109 -28.48 77.11 71.58
C GLU A 109 -27.50 76.51 70.58
N VAL A 110 -26.40 77.22 70.29
CA VAL A 110 -25.29 76.69 69.51
C VAL A 110 -24.72 75.44 70.19
N MET A 111 -24.50 75.51 71.51
CA MET A 111 -23.97 74.38 72.29
C MET A 111 -24.94 73.19 72.37
N ALA A 112 -26.21 73.45 72.68
CA ALA A 112 -27.19 72.40 72.96
C ALA A 112 -27.86 71.82 71.69
N LYS A 113 -27.88 72.56 70.58
CA LYS A 113 -28.61 72.14 69.36
C LYS A 113 -27.69 72.05 68.13
N LEU A 114 -26.89 73.07 67.86
CA LEU A 114 -26.10 73.12 66.62
C LEU A 114 -24.95 72.11 66.61
N PHE A 115 -24.20 71.96 67.72
CA PHE A 115 -23.14 70.95 67.78
C PHE A 115 -23.66 69.52 67.71
N PRO A 116 -24.68 69.11 68.48
CA PRO A 116 -25.29 67.79 68.31
C PRO A 116 -25.81 67.55 66.89
N ALA A 117 -26.41 68.56 66.24
CA ALA A 117 -26.84 68.44 64.84
C ALA A 117 -25.66 68.27 63.87
N SER A 118 -24.51 68.93 64.13
CA SER A 118 -23.29 68.74 63.34
C SER A 118 -22.70 67.33 63.52
N GLN A 119 -22.74 66.78 64.74
CA GLN A 119 -22.28 65.43 65.03
C GLN A 119 -23.18 64.40 64.34
N ALA A 120 -24.51 64.53 64.48
CA ALA A 120 -25.46 63.66 63.79
C ALA A 120 -25.29 63.69 62.26
N TYR A 121 -24.92 64.85 61.70
CA TYR A 121 -24.60 64.95 60.28
C TYR A 121 -23.30 64.21 59.93
N MET A 122 -22.23 64.38 60.71
CA MET A 122 -20.97 63.67 60.51
C MET A 122 -21.14 62.14 60.65
N ASP A 123 -21.90 61.67 61.64
CA ASP A 123 -22.13 60.25 61.91
C ASP A 123 -22.77 59.52 60.72
N VAL A 124 -23.73 60.15 60.02
CA VAL A 124 -24.36 59.52 58.85
C VAL A 124 -23.40 59.50 57.65
N VAL A 125 -22.54 60.51 57.51
CA VAL A 125 -21.52 60.53 56.45
C VAL A 125 -20.41 59.52 56.74
N GLU A 126 -20.05 59.30 58.00
CA GLU A 126 -19.12 58.25 58.40
C GLU A 126 -19.70 56.86 58.11
N LYS A 127 -20.99 56.62 58.42
CA LYS A 127 -21.68 55.37 58.04
C LYS A 127 -21.63 55.11 56.54
N LEU A 128 -21.78 56.15 55.71
CA LEU A 128 -21.63 56.04 54.26
C LEU A 128 -20.20 55.66 53.86
N VAL A 129 -19.17 56.26 54.47
CA VAL A 129 -17.77 55.89 54.22
C VAL A 129 -17.51 54.42 54.58
N ILE A 130 -18.04 53.95 55.71
CA ILE A 130 -17.92 52.55 56.14
C ILE A 130 -18.59 51.62 55.12
N GLU A 131 -19.82 51.92 54.70
CA GLU A 131 -20.54 51.12 53.70
C GLU A 131 -19.76 51.05 52.37
N GLN A 132 -19.20 52.18 51.90
CA GLN A 132 -18.40 52.16 50.66
C GLN A 132 -17.12 51.32 50.81
N ARG A 133 -16.46 51.34 51.97
CA ARG A 133 -15.28 50.51 52.24
C ARG A 133 -15.64 49.02 52.25
N GLU A 134 -16.72 48.65 52.94
CA GLU A 134 -17.18 47.27 52.99
C GLU A 134 -17.64 46.77 51.63
N SER A 135 -18.39 47.58 50.88
CA SER A 135 -18.82 47.25 49.52
C SER A 135 -17.62 47.01 48.61
N MET A 136 -16.61 47.89 48.63
CA MET A 136 -15.38 47.73 47.84
C MET A 136 -14.61 46.45 48.22
N ALA A 137 -14.52 46.12 49.52
CA ALA A 137 -13.90 44.88 49.98
C ALA A 137 -14.65 43.62 49.51
N ARG A 138 -15.99 43.64 49.55
CA ARG A 138 -16.83 42.54 49.03
C ARG A 138 -16.59 42.32 47.54
N THR A 139 -16.64 43.39 46.73
CA THR A 139 -16.39 43.30 45.29
C THR A 139 -14.97 42.79 44.97
N GLN A 140 -13.97 43.14 45.78
CA GLN A 140 -12.59 42.65 45.60
C GLN A 140 -12.49 41.14 45.81
N VAL A 141 -13.08 40.62 46.90
CA VAL A 141 -13.08 39.17 47.19
C VAL A 141 -13.81 38.39 46.09
N GLU A 142 -14.95 38.89 45.61
CA GLU A 142 -15.68 38.29 44.50
C GLU A 142 -14.85 38.26 43.21
N ALA A 143 -14.12 39.35 42.92
CA ALA A 143 -13.25 39.43 41.76
C ALA A 143 -12.07 38.44 41.84
N GLU A 144 -11.45 38.28 43.02
CA GLU A 144 -10.37 37.31 43.25
C GLU A 144 -10.87 35.87 43.08
N GLN A 145 -12.05 35.54 43.62
CA GLN A 145 -12.66 34.22 43.45
C GLN A 145 -13.05 33.95 41.98
N ALA A 146 -13.59 34.94 41.28
CA ALA A 146 -13.89 34.84 39.87
C ALA A 146 -12.62 34.66 39.02
N ALA A 147 -11.52 35.34 39.38
CA ALA A 147 -10.24 35.18 38.72
C ALA A 147 -9.66 33.78 38.95
N LEU A 148 -9.65 33.29 40.20
CA LEU A 148 -9.16 31.95 40.55
C LEU A 148 -9.96 30.85 39.83
N SER A 149 -11.28 30.93 39.84
CA SER A 149 -12.13 29.95 39.14
C SER A 149 -11.92 29.98 37.63
N ALA A 150 -11.74 31.17 37.02
CA ALA A 150 -11.38 31.29 35.61
C ALA A 150 -9.99 30.69 35.31
N THR A 151 -8.99 30.94 36.15
CA THR A 151 -7.64 30.36 36.00
C THR A 151 -7.67 28.84 36.13
N ILE A 152 -8.41 28.29 37.10
CA ILE A 152 -8.57 26.84 37.26
C ILE A 152 -9.28 26.25 36.04
N ALA A 153 -10.37 26.85 35.58
CA ALA A 153 -11.11 26.38 34.41
C ALA A 153 -10.24 26.38 33.14
N LEU A 154 -9.45 27.44 32.91
CA LEU A 154 -8.51 27.50 31.80
C LEU A 154 -7.38 26.48 31.92
N SER A 155 -6.85 26.27 33.13
CA SER A 155 -5.77 25.30 33.37
C SER A 155 -6.25 23.85 33.15
N VAL A 156 -7.42 23.51 33.69
CA VAL A 156 -8.05 22.19 33.51
C VAL A 156 -8.43 21.98 32.04
N GLY A 157 -9.02 22.98 31.38
CA GLY A 157 -9.34 22.94 29.97
C GLY A 157 -8.10 22.74 29.09
N GLY A 158 -7.01 23.46 29.39
CA GLY A 158 -5.72 23.31 28.71
C GLY A 158 -5.09 21.93 28.92
N ALA A 159 -5.11 21.42 30.15
CA ALA A 159 -4.61 20.07 30.45
C ALA A 159 -5.41 18.98 29.74
N LEU A 160 -6.74 19.07 29.72
CA LEU A 160 -7.61 18.15 28.98
C LEU A 160 -7.36 18.22 27.47
N ALA A 161 -7.18 19.41 26.92
CA ALA A 161 -6.86 19.58 25.50
C ALA A 161 -5.53 18.90 25.13
N LEU A 162 -4.48 19.04 25.96
CA LEU A 162 -3.20 18.37 25.76
C LEU A 162 -3.31 16.85 25.88
N LEU A 163 -4.07 16.35 26.86
CA LEU A 163 -4.30 14.91 27.02
C LEU A 163 -5.03 14.32 25.82
N LEU A 164 -6.09 14.98 25.35
CA LEU A 164 -6.83 14.56 24.16
C LEU A 164 -5.95 14.61 22.91
N ALA A 165 -5.18 15.68 22.72
CA ALA A 165 -4.24 15.78 21.60
C ALA A 165 -3.21 14.63 21.62
N GLY A 166 -2.65 14.30 22.78
CA GLY A 166 -1.74 13.16 22.95
C GLY A 166 -2.41 11.81 22.65
N LEU A 167 -3.64 11.61 23.12
CA LEU A 167 -4.42 10.39 22.85
C LEU A 167 -4.75 10.25 21.36
N PHE A 168 -5.15 11.34 20.69
CA PHE A 168 -5.40 11.37 19.25
C PHE A 168 -4.12 11.08 18.47
N ALA A 169 -3.01 11.72 18.80
CA ALA A 169 -1.71 11.48 18.16
C ALA A 169 -1.29 10.01 18.31
N TRP A 170 -1.36 9.46 19.52
CA TRP A 170 -1.05 8.05 19.78
C TRP A 170 -1.95 7.10 18.98
N ARG A 171 -3.24 7.41 18.88
CA ARG A 171 -4.21 6.60 18.13
C ARG A 171 -3.93 6.63 16.63
N VAL A 172 -3.64 7.79 16.06
CA VAL A 172 -3.30 7.96 14.64
C VAL A 172 -1.98 7.28 14.30
N THR A 173 -0.95 7.41 15.15
CA THR A 173 0.32 6.70 14.94
C THR A 173 0.09 5.19 14.87
N ARG A 174 -0.67 4.64 15.81
CA ARG A 174 -0.92 3.19 15.88
C ARG A 174 -1.86 2.68 14.79
N SER A 175 -2.84 3.46 14.36
CA SER A 175 -3.83 3.02 13.36
C SER A 175 -3.44 3.34 11.92
N VAL A 176 -2.56 4.32 11.69
CA VAL A 176 -2.21 4.78 10.34
C VAL A 176 -0.72 4.66 10.06
N VAL A 177 0.14 5.22 10.94
CA VAL A 177 1.59 5.29 10.66
C VAL A 177 2.22 3.90 10.70
N ASP A 178 1.98 3.12 11.76
CA ASP A 178 2.60 1.80 11.91
C ASP A 178 2.20 0.83 10.76
N PRO A 179 0.91 0.70 10.37
CA PRO A 179 0.53 -0.15 9.23
C PRO A 179 1.09 0.32 7.89
N ILE A 180 1.20 1.64 7.65
CA ILE A 180 1.79 2.18 6.42
C ILE A 180 3.29 1.88 6.35
N ASP A 181 4.01 2.00 7.45
CA ASP A 181 5.42 1.63 7.50
C ASP A 181 5.61 0.12 7.29
N GLN A 182 4.71 -0.70 7.84
CA GLN A 182 4.69 -2.14 7.57
C GLN A 182 4.44 -2.43 6.08
N ALA A 183 3.45 -1.76 5.47
CA ALA A 183 3.14 -1.89 4.05
C ALA A 183 4.35 -1.51 3.17
N LYS A 184 5.06 -0.43 3.52
CA LYS A 184 6.30 -0.03 2.84
C LYS A 184 7.41 -1.08 2.95
N SER A 185 7.59 -1.67 4.14
CA SER A 185 8.58 -2.74 4.35
C SER A 185 8.24 -3.99 3.51
N ILE A 186 6.97 -4.40 3.52
CA ILE A 186 6.47 -5.53 2.73
C ILE A 186 6.67 -5.29 1.24
N ALA A 187 6.27 -4.12 0.73
CA ALA A 187 6.43 -3.78 -0.67
C ALA A 187 7.91 -3.79 -1.09
N SER A 188 8.81 -3.33 -0.21
CA SER A 188 10.25 -3.37 -0.44
C SER A 188 10.80 -4.79 -0.47
N ALA A 189 10.33 -5.67 0.43
CA ALA A 189 10.68 -7.09 0.44
C ALA A 189 10.23 -7.80 -0.85
N ILE A 190 8.98 -7.58 -1.27
CA ILE A 190 8.44 -8.11 -2.53
C ILE A 190 9.26 -7.61 -3.72
N ALA A 191 9.61 -6.32 -3.76
CA ALA A 191 10.45 -5.75 -4.82
C ALA A 191 11.86 -6.36 -4.85
N ALA A 192 12.39 -6.79 -3.70
CA ALA A 192 13.65 -7.51 -3.59
C ALA A 192 13.52 -9.02 -3.90
N GLY A 193 12.32 -9.52 -4.17
CA GLY A 193 12.05 -10.94 -4.43
C GLY A 193 11.90 -11.80 -3.17
N ASP A 194 11.93 -11.20 -1.97
CA ASP A 194 11.62 -11.89 -0.72
C ASP A 194 10.10 -11.95 -0.53
N LEU A 195 9.52 -13.09 -0.90
CA LEU A 195 8.10 -13.37 -0.70
C LEU A 195 7.83 -14.15 0.59
N THR A 196 8.81 -14.34 1.48
CA THR A 196 8.67 -15.25 2.63
C THR A 196 8.09 -14.59 3.87
N GLN A 197 8.00 -13.26 3.89
CA GLN A 197 7.53 -12.51 5.05
C GLN A 197 6.05 -12.75 5.33
N ALA A 198 5.70 -12.90 6.62
CA ALA A 198 4.32 -13.06 7.04
C ALA A 198 3.62 -11.70 7.12
N ILE A 199 2.56 -11.53 6.33
CA ILE A 199 1.71 -10.34 6.37
C ILE A 199 0.51 -10.60 7.29
N HIS A 200 0.53 -9.95 8.46
CA HIS A 200 -0.56 -9.97 9.41
C HIS A 200 -1.41 -8.72 9.23
N VAL A 201 -2.69 -8.91 8.89
CA VAL A 201 -3.66 -7.82 8.72
C VAL A 201 -4.49 -7.70 9.99
N HIS A 202 -4.50 -6.51 10.58
CA HIS A 202 -5.32 -6.18 11.74
C HIS A 202 -6.14 -4.93 11.44
N GLY A 203 -7.41 -4.92 11.86
CA GLY A 203 -8.32 -3.79 11.63
C GLY A 203 -9.29 -4.03 10.48
N GLN A 204 -10.09 -3.00 10.18
CA GLN A 204 -11.10 -2.98 9.12
C GLN A 204 -11.11 -1.62 8.38
N ASP A 205 -10.03 -0.84 8.54
CA ASP A 205 -9.86 0.45 7.89
C ASP A 205 -9.06 0.31 6.58
N GLU A 206 -8.84 1.44 5.91
CA GLU A 206 -8.13 1.52 4.63
C GLU A 206 -6.68 1.03 4.73
N ALA A 207 -6.05 1.15 5.92
CA ALA A 207 -4.70 0.64 6.15
C ALA A 207 -4.69 -0.89 6.23
N ALA A 208 -5.70 -1.50 6.87
CA ALA A 208 -5.91 -2.94 6.86
C ALA A 208 -6.21 -3.47 5.44
N GLU A 209 -7.02 -2.75 4.67
CA GLU A 209 -7.32 -3.09 3.28
C GLU A 209 -6.04 -3.10 2.42
N LEU A 210 -5.20 -2.07 2.56
CA LEU A 210 -3.90 -2.00 1.87
C LEU A 210 -3.01 -3.21 2.18
N LEU A 211 -2.87 -3.58 3.47
CA LEU A 211 -2.08 -4.75 3.86
C LEU A 211 -2.68 -6.05 3.32
N SER A 212 -4.01 -6.16 3.26
CA SER A 212 -4.71 -7.30 2.66
C SER A 212 -4.45 -7.42 1.15
N SER A 213 -4.47 -6.30 0.42
CA SER A 213 -4.11 -6.27 -1.00
C SER A 213 -2.66 -6.67 -1.22
N LEU A 214 -1.72 -6.19 -0.39
CA LEU A 214 -0.32 -6.61 -0.45
C LEU A 214 -0.14 -8.11 -0.17
N LYS A 215 -0.90 -8.66 0.79
CA LYS A 215 -0.91 -10.10 1.07
C LYS A 215 -1.38 -10.92 -0.12
N THR A 216 -2.44 -10.48 -0.78
CA THR A 216 -2.97 -11.13 -1.99
C THR A 216 -1.95 -11.06 -3.12
N MET A 217 -1.29 -9.91 -3.31
CA MET A 217 -0.22 -9.75 -4.29
C MET A 217 0.97 -10.68 -4.02
N GLN A 218 1.43 -10.79 -2.77
CA GLN A 218 2.49 -11.71 -2.38
C GLN A 218 2.12 -13.16 -2.69
N GLN A 219 0.90 -13.59 -2.36
CA GLN A 219 0.45 -14.96 -2.63
C GLN A 219 0.44 -15.27 -4.14
N SER A 220 -0.12 -14.38 -4.95
CA SER A 220 -0.14 -14.55 -6.41
C SER A 220 1.26 -14.62 -7.01
N LEU A 221 2.22 -13.85 -6.47
CA LEU A 221 3.62 -13.91 -6.89
C LEU A 221 4.29 -15.23 -6.47
N GLN A 222 4.03 -15.72 -5.26
CA GLN A 222 4.54 -17.03 -4.81
C GLN A 222 4.04 -18.16 -5.72
N ASP A 223 2.73 -18.17 -6.02
CA ASP A 223 2.11 -19.17 -6.88
C ASP A 223 2.69 -19.14 -8.29
N MET A 224 2.89 -17.93 -8.85
CA MET A 224 3.51 -17.75 -10.16
C MET A 224 4.96 -18.25 -10.20
N VAL A 225 5.77 -17.91 -9.20
CA VAL A 225 7.16 -18.39 -9.09
C VAL A 225 7.20 -19.92 -8.92
N GLY A 226 6.30 -20.48 -8.12
CA GLY A 226 6.15 -21.93 -7.96
C GLY A 226 5.81 -22.64 -9.28
N GLN A 227 4.88 -22.07 -10.06
CA GLN A 227 4.49 -22.60 -11.36
C GLN A 227 5.65 -22.54 -12.37
N VAL A 228 6.40 -21.43 -12.40
CA VAL A 228 7.59 -21.29 -13.26
C VAL A 228 8.66 -22.33 -12.90
N ARG A 229 8.92 -22.53 -11.60
CA ARG A 229 9.86 -23.57 -11.14
C ARG A 229 9.44 -24.96 -11.58
N SER A 230 8.18 -25.34 -11.32
CA SER A 230 7.63 -26.64 -11.73
C SER A 230 7.72 -26.88 -13.24
N SER A 231 7.43 -25.83 -14.03
CA SER A 231 7.56 -25.89 -15.49
C SER A 231 9.03 -26.06 -15.93
N THR A 232 9.96 -25.39 -15.25
CA THR A 232 11.40 -25.50 -15.53
C THR A 232 11.94 -26.89 -15.20
N ASP A 233 11.52 -27.49 -14.09
CA ASP A 233 11.88 -28.87 -13.70
C ASP A 233 11.35 -29.89 -14.73
N SER A 234 10.13 -29.67 -15.23
CA SER A 234 9.52 -30.49 -16.28
C SER A 234 10.28 -30.38 -17.61
N ILE A 235 10.69 -29.17 -18.01
CA ILE A 235 11.54 -28.95 -19.18
C ILE A 235 12.90 -29.62 -19.01
N GLY A 236 13.49 -29.55 -17.81
CA GLY A 236 14.76 -30.23 -17.50
C GLY A 236 14.66 -31.74 -17.68
N THR A 237 13.57 -32.34 -17.19
CA THR A 237 13.30 -33.78 -17.34
C THR A 237 13.11 -34.16 -18.82
N ALA A 238 12.25 -33.44 -19.55
CA ALA A 238 12.02 -33.69 -20.97
C ALA A 238 13.30 -33.53 -21.81
N SER A 239 14.15 -32.56 -21.46
CA SER A 239 15.44 -32.36 -22.13
C SER A 239 16.40 -33.53 -21.92
N ALA A 240 16.41 -34.12 -20.72
CA ALA A 240 17.21 -35.32 -20.43
C ALA A 240 16.71 -36.56 -21.19
N GLU A 241 15.39 -36.72 -21.32
CA GLU A 241 14.78 -37.77 -22.13
C GLU A 241 15.12 -37.61 -23.62
N ILE A 242 15.03 -36.39 -24.17
CA ILE A 242 15.44 -36.08 -25.54
C ILE A 242 16.92 -36.41 -25.75
N ALA A 243 17.80 -36.00 -24.84
CA ALA A 243 19.23 -36.28 -24.94
C ALA A 243 19.49 -37.80 -24.99
N THR A 244 18.82 -38.57 -24.14
CA THR A 244 18.90 -40.04 -24.12
C THR A 244 18.38 -40.65 -25.41
N GLY A 245 17.22 -40.20 -25.89
CA GLY A 245 16.64 -40.66 -27.15
C GLY A 245 17.52 -40.33 -28.37
N ASN A 246 18.20 -39.19 -28.34
CA ASN A 246 19.10 -38.79 -29.41
C ASN A 246 20.39 -39.63 -29.43
N MET A 247 20.88 -40.06 -28.26
CA MET A 247 21.99 -41.03 -28.18
C MET A 247 21.60 -42.40 -28.75
N ASP A 248 20.42 -42.93 -28.40
CA ASP A 248 19.91 -44.18 -28.97
C ASP A 248 19.75 -44.08 -30.50
N LEU A 249 19.17 -42.99 -30.98
CA LEU A 249 19.01 -42.74 -32.41
C LEU A 249 20.36 -42.66 -33.14
N SER A 250 21.36 -42.02 -32.53
CA SER A 250 22.73 -41.96 -33.09
C SER A 250 23.32 -43.36 -33.20
N ALA A 251 23.25 -44.17 -32.13
CA ALA A 251 23.76 -45.55 -32.12
C ALA A 251 23.06 -46.43 -33.17
N ARG A 252 21.73 -46.30 -33.32
CA ARG A 252 20.97 -47.01 -34.35
C ARG A 252 21.31 -46.54 -35.77
N THR A 253 21.57 -45.26 -35.96
CA THR A 253 22.04 -44.71 -37.23
C THR A 253 23.42 -45.26 -37.60
N GLU A 254 24.35 -45.32 -36.66
CA GLU A 254 25.68 -45.93 -36.84
C GLU A 254 25.57 -47.42 -37.21
N GLN A 255 24.73 -48.18 -36.50
CA GLN A 255 24.48 -49.59 -36.82
C GLN A 255 23.87 -49.77 -38.21
N THR A 256 22.93 -48.90 -38.59
CA THR A 256 22.28 -48.94 -39.91
C THR A 256 23.29 -48.63 -41.02
N ALA A 257 24.17 -47.64 -40.81
CA ALA A 257 25.25 -47.33 -41.75
C ALA A 257 26.20 -48.52 -41.93
N SER A 258 26.57 -49.20 -40.84
CA SER A 258 27.40 -50.43 -40.89
C SER A 258 26.69 -51.55 -41.67
N ASN A 259 25.41 -51.79 -41.40
CA ASN A 259 24.63 -52.80 -42.13
C ASN A 259 24.53 -52.46 -43.63
N LEU A 260 24.38 -51.18 -43.97
CA LEU A 260 24.32 -50.72 -45.36
C LEU A 260 25.67 -50.90 -46.07
N GLN A 261 26.79 -50.64 -45.40
CA GLN A 261 28.13 -50.95 -45.92
C GLN A 261 28.29 -52.44 -46.21
N GLN A 262 27.83 -53.31 -45.30
CA GLN A 262 27.90 -54.76 -45.49
C GLN A 262 27.01 -55.24 -46.64
N ALA A 263 25.83 -54.64 -46.81
CA ALA A 263 24.95 -54.91 -47.95
C ALA A 263 25.55 -54.43 -49.28
N ALA A 264 26.21 -53.28 -49.31
CA ALA A 264 26.93 -52.78 -50.48
C ALA A 264 28.06 -53.73 -50.88
N ALA A 265 28.90 -54.16 -49.93
CA ALA A 265 29.96 -55.14 -50.17
C ALA A 265 29.41 -56.49 -50.67
N SER A 266 28.29 -56.96 -50.11
CA SER A 266 27.62 -58.18 -50.57
C SER A 266 27.09 -58.02 -52.00
N THR A 267 26.59 -56.84 -52.36
CA THR A 267 26.12 -56.53 -53.72
C THR A 267 27.27 -56.45 -54.73
N GLU A 268 28.42 -55.91 -54.33
CA GLU A 268 29.65 -55.94 -55.15
C GLU A 268 30.11 -57.38 -55.38
N GLN A 269 30.15 -58.22 -54.34
CA GLN A 269 30.51 -59.62 -54.46
C GLN A 269 29.52 -60.39 -55.36
N LEU A 270 28.22 -60.18 -55.19
CA LEU A 270 27.18 -60.76 -56.03
C LEU A 270 27.35 -60.33 -57.50
N THR A 271 27.64 -59.06 -57.75
CA THR A 271 27.89 -58.54 -59.10
C THR A 271 29.13 -59.20 -59.73
N GLY A 272 30.19 -59.42 -58.95
CA GLY A 272 31.36 -60.18 -59.35
C GLY A 272 31.03 -61.61 -59.75
N ASN A 273 30.27 -62.32 -58.91
CA ASN A 273 29.83 -63.69 -59.17
C ASN A 273 28.93 -63.77 -60.42
N VAL A 274 28.00 -62.83 -60.60
CA VAL A 274 27.14 -62.77 -61.79
C VAL A 274 27.96 -62.54 -63.06
N ARG A 275 28.97 -61.66 -63.03
CA ARG A 275 29.90 -61.49 -64.16
C ARG A 275 30.64 -62.79 -64.47
N GLN A 276 31.18 -63.46 -63.46
CA GLN A 276 31.87 -64.74 -63.62
C GLN A 276 30.94 -65.83 -64.20
N SER A 277 29.70 -65.91 -63.73
CA SER A 277 28.69 -66.83 -64.29
C SER A 277 28.36 -66.51 -65.74
N ALA A 278 28.23 -65.23 -66.10
CA ALA A 278 28.00 -64.81 -67.48
C ALA A 278 29.17 -65.17 -68.41
N ASP A 279 30.41 -64.98 -67.97
CA ASP A 279 31.60 -65.36 -68.74
C ASP A 279 31.72 -66.89 -68.87
N SER A 280 31.43 -67.63 -67.80
CA SER A 280 31.37 -69.10 -67.83
C SER A 280 30.30 -69.62 -68.79
N ALA A 281 29.12 -69.00 -68.80
CA ALA A 281 28.04 -69.34 -69.73
C ALA A 281 28.43 -69.04 -71.19
N ARG A 282 29.12 -67.92 -71.46
CA ARG A 282 29.68 -67.61 -72.79
C ARG A 282 30.70 -68.66 -73.22
N GLN A 283 31.61 -69.04 -72.34
CA GLN A 283 32.63 -70.06 -72.63
C GLN A 283 32.00 -71.43 -72.87
N ALA A 284 31.03 -71.84 -72.05
CA ALA A 284 30.27 -73.08 -72.25
C ALA A 284 29.53 -73.08 -73.59
N ASN A 285 28.91 -71.96 -73.97
CA ASN A 285 28.24 -71.82 -75.27
C ASN A 285 29.21 -71.95 -76.45
N GLN A 286 30.43 -71.38 -76.34
CA GLN A 286 31.48 -71.55 -77.34
C GLN A 286 31.94 -73.01 -77.44
N LEU A 287 32.19 -73.68 -76.31
CA LEU A 287 32.53 -75.11 -76.31
C LEU A 287 31.42 -75.96 -76.92
N ALA A 288 30.15 -75.71 -76.57
CA ALA A 288 29.01 -76.43 -77.11
C ALA A 288 28.88 -76.23 -78.64
N SER A 289 29.07 -75.00 -79.12
CA SER A 289 29.10 -74.71 -80.56
C SER A 289 30.23 -75.45 -81.27
N SER A 290 31.43 -75.49 -80.68
CA SER A 290 32.57 -76.23 -81.25
C SER A 290 32.33 -77.74 -81.25
N ALA A 291 31.75 -78.30 -80.18
CA ALA A 291 31.39 -79.71 -80.10
C ALA A 291 30.31 -80.08 -81.12
N ALA A 292 29.31 -79.21 -81.35
CA ALA A 292 28.31 -79.39 -82.39
C ALA A 292 28.93 -79.42 -83.79
N GLU A 293 29.89 -78.53 -84.08
CA GLU A 293 30.63 -78.49 -85.34
C GLU A 293 31.47 -79.78 -85.55
N VAL A 294 32.11 -80.29 -84.49
CA VAL A 294 32.85 -81.56 -84.54
C VAL A 294 31.90 -82.74 -84.75
N ALA A 295 30.74 -82.75 -84.08
CA ALA A 295 29.73 -83.78 -84.25
C ALA A 295 29.13 -83.77 -85.66
N GLU A 296 28.92 -82.60 -86.26
CA GLU A 296 28.46 -82.44 -87.65
C GLU A 296 29.48 -83.01 -88.63
N ARG A 297 30.77 -82.67 -88.47
CA ARG A 297 31.86 -83.28 -89.25
C ARG A 297 31.94 -84.79 -89.06
N GLY A 298 31.79 -85.28 -87.82
CA GLY A 298 31.72 -86.71 -87.53
C GLY A 298 30.54 -87.40 -88.21
N GLY A 299 29.37 -86.76 -88.23
CA GLY A 299 28.18 -87.23 -88.93
C GLY A 299 28.41 -87.36 -90.44
N GLN A 300 29.12 -86.41 -91.06
CA GLN A 300 29.52 -86.51 -92.48
C GLN A 300 30.42 -87.73 -92.72
N VAL A 301 31.40 -87.98 -91.85
CA VAL A 301 32.29 -89.15 -91.94
C VAL A 301 31.51 -90.46 -91.79
N VAL A 302 30.60 -90.56 -90.82
CA VAL A 302 29.76 -91.75 -90.64
C VAL A 302 28.85 -91.97 -91.85
N SER A 303 28.26 -90.90 -92.40
CA SER A 303 27.47 -90.97 -93.64
C SER A 303 28.28 -91.54 -94.81
N GLN A 304 29.53 -91.10 -94.96
CA GLN A 304 30.45 -91.65 -95.95
C GLN A 304 30.72 -93.15 -95.72
N VAL A 305 30.94 -93.58 -94.46
CA VAL A 305 31.15 -95.00 -94.11
C VAL A 305 29.91 -95.84 -94.42
N VAL A 306 28.70 -95.36 -94.12
CA VAL A 306 27.45 -96.05 -94.44
C VAL A 306 27.28 -96.21 -95.96
N ALA A 307 27.58 -95.16 -96.73
CA ALA A 307 27.57 -95.22 -98.19
C ALA A 307 28.54 -96.31 -98.71
N THR A 308 29.77 -96.33 -98.20
CA THR A 308 30.75 -97.38 -98.55
C THR A 308 30.29 -98.77 -98.14
N MET A 309 29.67 -98.95 -96.96
CA MET A 309 29.11 -100.25 -96.56
C MET A 309 27.95 -100.69 -97.45
N SER A 310 27.14 -99.76 -97.95
CA SER A 310 26.10 -100.05 -98.94
C SER A 310 26.68 -100.51 -100.27
N GLU A 311 27.78 -99.88 -100.73
CA GLU A 311 28.53 -100.31 -101.92
C GLU A 311 29.14 -101.70 -101.74
N ILE A 312 29.72 -101.99 -100.56
CA ILE A 312 30.25 -103.32 -100.21
C ILE A 312 29.13 -104.36 -100.21
N ASN A 313 27.96 -104.06 -99.63
CA ASN A 313 26.82 -104.98 -99.63
C ASN A 313 26.30 -105.26 -101.04
N THR A 314 26.24 -104.22 -101.88
CA THR A 314 25.88 -104.35 -103.30
C THR A 314 26.89 -105.23 -104.05
N SER A 315 28.17 -105.02 -103.79
CA SER A 315 29.25 -105.84 -104.36
C SER A 315 29.19 -107.28 -103.87
N SER A 316 28.86 -107.50 -102.60
CA SER A 316 28.69 -108.83 -101.99
C SER A 316 27.50 -109.59 -102.58
N LYS A 317 26.38 -108.90 -102.86
CA LYS A 317 25.25 -109.49 -103.60
C LYS A 317 25.67 -109.89 -105.02
N LYS A 318 26.40 -109.04 -105.73
CA LYS A 318 27.00 -109.40 -107.03
C LYS A 318 27.89 -110.64 -106.94
N ILE A 319 28.71 -110.75 -105.89
CA ILE A 319 29.52 -111.96 -105.65
C ILE A 319 28.62 -113.18 -105.40
N ALA A 320 27.57 -113.05 -104.59
CA ALA A 320 26.62 -114.14 -104.35
C ALA A 320 25.90 -114.58 -105.64
N ASP A 321 25.52 -113.65 -106.51
CA ASP A 321 24.96 -113.94 -107.84
C ASP A 321 25.99 -114.69 -108.70
N ILE A 322 27.27 -114.28 -108.70
CA ILE A 322 28.36 -114.98 -109.40
C ILE A 322 28.57 -116.38 -108.81
N ILE A 323 28.59 -116.54 -107.48
CA ILE A 323 28.69 -117.85 -106.81
C ILE A 323 27.52 -118.73 -107.21
N GLY A 324 26.29 -118.19 -107.29
CA GLY A 324 25.13 -118.91 -107.77
C GLY A 324 25.29 -119.40 -109.22
N VAL A 325 25.89 -118.59 -110.09
CA VAL A 325 26.27 -119.02 -111.45
C VAL A 325 27.35 -120.10 -111.41
N ILE A 326 28.38 -119.97 -110.57
CA ILE A 326 29.45 -120.97 -110.41
C ILE A 326 28.88 -122.30 -109.89
N ASP A 327 27.94 -122.27 -108.94
CA ASP A 327 27.28 -123.47 -108.42
C ASP A 327 26.43 -124.14 -109.51
N GLY A 328 25.78 -123.34 -110.37
CA GLY A 328 25.15 -123.80 -111.61
C GLY A 328 26.14 -124.47 -112.58
N ILE A 329 27.33 -123.90 -112.78
CA ILE A 329 28.40 -124.48 -113.60
C ILE A 329 28.96 -125.76 -112.95
N ALA A 330 29.12 -125.79 -111.64
CA ALA A 330 29.60 -126.95 -110.89
C ALA A 330 28.61 -128.12 -110.99
N PHE A 331 27.30 -127.84 -110.91
CA PHE A 331 26.26 -128.83 -111.13
C PHE A 331 26.29 -129.37 -112.57
N GLN A 332 26.43 -128.50 -113.58
CA GLN A 332 26.61 -128.93 -114.98
C GLN A 332 27.87 -129.76 -115.17
N THR A 333 28.97 -129.39 -114.51
CA THR A 333 30.25 -130.12 -114.57
C THR A 333 30.13 -131.49 -113.88
N ASN A 334 29.40 -131.58 -112.76
CA ASN A 334 29.10 -132.83 -112.08
C ASN A 334 28.25 -133.77 -112.94
N ILE A 335 27.25 -133.24 -113.66
CA ILE A 335 26.47 -134.02 -114.64
C ILE A 335 27.36 -134.49 -115.81
N LEU A 336 28.26 -133.64 -116.30
CA LEU A 336 29.20 -133.99 -117.36
C LEU A 336 30.17 -135.10 -116.92
N ALA A 337 30.70 -134.99 -115.70
CA ALA A 337 31.60 -135.98 -115.10
C ALA A 337 30.89 -137.31 -114.83
N LEU A 338 29.63 -137.28 -114.39
CA LEU A 338 28.81 -138.48 -114.23
C LEU A 338 28.55 -139.18 -115.56
N ASN A 339 28.20 -138.43 -116.62
CA ASN A 339 28.04 -138.97 -117.97
C ASN A 339 29.35 -139.59 -118.50
N ALA A 340 30.50 -138.95 -118.25
CA ALA A 340 31.80 -139.50 -118.62
C ALA A 340 32.15 -140.77 -117.84
N ALA A 341 31.81 -140.85 -116.55
CA ALA A 341 32.03 -142.05 -115.72
C ALA A 341 31.15 -143.24 -116.16
N VAL A 342 29.90 -142.97 -116.57
CA VAL A 342 29.01 -144.00 -117.14
C VAL A 342 29.56 -144.54 -118.47
N GLU A 343 30.09 -143.67 -119.33
CA GLU A 343 30.66 -144.10 -120.62
C GLU A 343 31.99 -144.85 -120.45
N ALA A 344 32.79 -144.50 -119.44
CA ALA A 344 34.02 -145.23 -119.09
C ALA A 344 33.74 -146.65 -118.54
N ALA A 345 32.68 -146.83 -117.74
CA ALA A 345 32.25 -148.14 -117.24
C ALA A 345 31.67 -149.05 -118.34
N ARG A 346 31.38 -148.49 -119.52
CA ARG A 346 30.82 -149.22 -120.67
C ARG A 346 31.88 -149.79 -121.62
N ALA A 347 33.14 -149.36 -121.48
CA ALA A 347 34.25 -149.72 -122.36
C ALA A 347 35.15 -150.86 -121.82
N GLY A 348 34.73 -151.56 -120.76
CA GLY A 348 35.42 -152.73 -120.20
C GLY A 348 34.57 -153.48 -119.19
#